data_AF-A0A1A8T112-F1
#
_entry.id   AF-A0A1A8T112-F1
#
_cell.length_a   1.000
_cell.length_b   1.000
_cell.length_c   1.000
_cell.angle_alpha   90.00
_cell.angle_beta   90.00
_cell.angle_gamma   90.00
#
_symmetry.space_group_name_H-M   'P 1'
#
loop_
_entity.id
_entity.type
_entity.pdbx_description
1 polymer ?
#
loop_
_entity_poly.entity_id
_entity_poly.type
_entity_poly.pdbx_seq_one_letter_code
_entity_poly.pdbx_strand_id
1 'polypeptide(L)'
;MRSWFAIIASLLLVTLAQLLMKSGMSGMPVVSLNWLMVEGNGIAFLQSHLSSLIHVFFGLMCYGLSLGCWMLALKKIPLSVAYPCLSISYVLVTLLAHWVFAEPLSWVVLVGSVLIMLGVSLITYKPAGHRAH
;
A
#
# COMPACT_ATOMS: atom_id res chain seq x y z
N MET A 1 -12.68 -19.74 -5.09
CA MET A 1 -13.37 -18.57 -4.50
C MET A 1 -12.67 -18.04 -3.25
N ARG A 2 -12.39 -18.85 -2.21
CA ARG A 2 -11.72 -18.42 -0.95
C ARG A 2 -10.37 -17.69 -1.13
N SER A 3 -9.59 -17.99 -2.17
CA SER A 3 -8.24 -17.41 -2.38
C SER A 3 -8.25 -15.95 -2.86
N TRP A 4 -9.27 -15.56 -3.64
CA TRP A 4 -9.41 -14.19 -4.15
C TRP A 4 -9.76 -13.21 -3.04
N PHE A 5 -10.53 -13.66 -2.04
CA PHE A 5 -10.80 -12.88 -0.85
C PHE A 5 -9.51 -12.52 -0.10
N ALA A 6 -8.53 -13.44 -0.03
CA ALA A 6 -7.26 -13.18 0.61
C ALA A 6 -6.43 -12.12 -0.14
N ILE A 7 -6.47 -12.10 -1.48
CA ILE A 7 -5.86 -11.03 -2.29
C ILE A 7 -6.55 -9.70 -1.98
N ILE A 8 -7.87 -9.63 -2.11
CA ILE A 8 -8.61 -8.37 -1.92
C ILE A 8 -8.40 -7.83 -0.51
N ALA A 9 -8.50 -8.68 0.51
CA ALA A 9 -8.23 -8.31 1.90
C ALA A 9 -6.81 -7.79 2.08
N SER A 10 -5.81 -8.46 1.49
CA SER A 10 -4.42 -7.99 1.49
C SER A 10 -4.30 -6.61 0.85
N LEU A 11 -4.89 -6.39 -0.34
CA LEU A 11 -4.83 -5.12 -1.07
C LEU A 11 -5.45 -3.96 -0.27
N LEU A 12 -6.60 -4.20 0.39
CA LEU A 12 -7.24 -3.20 1.24
C LEU A 12 -6.39 -2.89 2.49
N LEU A 13 -5.86 -3.93 3.14
CA LEU A 13 -4.99 -3.78 4.32
C LEU A 13 -3.70 -3.05 3.99
N VAL A 14 -3.03 -3.36 2.86
CA VAL A 14 -1.81 -2.63 2.47
C VAL A 14 -2.14 -1.19 2.09
N THR A 15 -3.27 -0.94 1.45
CA THR A 15 -3.69 0.42 1.11
C THR A 15 -3.93 1.25 2.38
N LEU A 16 -4.66 0.69 3.35
CA LEU A 16 -4.85 1.32 4.65
C LEU A 16 -3.51 1.54 5.37
N ALA A 17 -2.61 0.56 5.35
CA ALA A 17 -1.29 0.66 5.94
C ALA A 17 -0.48 1.83 5.38
N GLN A 18 -0.42 1.97 4.05
CA GLN A 18 0.31 3.04 3.38
C GLN A 18 -0.25 4.42 3.75
N LEU A 19 -1.57 4.57 3.80
CA LEU A 19 -2.20 5.83 4.20
C LEU A 19 -1.93 6.16 5.68
N LEU A 20 -2.05 5.19 6.60
CA LEU A 20 -1.75 5.41 8.01
C LEU A 20 -0.28 5.78 8.25
N MET A 21 0.65 5.08 7.59
CA MET A 21 2.07 5.40 7.67
C MET A 21 2.34 6.81 7.12
N LYS A 22 1.76 7.17 5.97
CA LYS A 22 1.88 8.51 5.41
C LYS A 22 1.33 9.58 6.36
N SER A 23 0.19 9.31 6.98
CA SER A 23 -0.44 10.21 7.96
C SER A 23 0.40 10.40 9.21
N GLY A 24 1.11 9.36 9.67
CA GLY A 24 2.03 9.48 10.80
C GLY A 24 3.33 10.19 10.42
N MET A 25 3.86 9.92 9.22
CA MET A 25 5.13 10.49 8.78
C MET A 25 5.04 11.95 8.31
N SER A 26 3.86 12.45 7.94
CA SER A 26 3.69 13.83 7.46
C SER A 26 4.03 14.90 8.50
N GLY A 27 3.91 14.57 9.79
CA GLY A 27 4.25 15.48 10.90
C GLY A 27 5.68 15.32 11.44
N MET A 28 6.48 14.38 10.92
CA MET A 28 7.81 14.11 11.46
C MET A 28 8.90 14.97 10.79
N PRO A 29 9.83 15.55 11.56
CA PRO A 29 10.98 16.24 11.00
C PRO A 29 11.89 15.25 10.28
N VAL A 30 12.57 15.74 9.24
CA VAL A 30 13.56 14.95 8.51
C VAL A 30 14.73 14.67 9.44
N VAL A 31 14.90 13.40 9.84
CA VAL A 31 16.00 12.98 10.71
C VAL A 31 17.31 13.17 9.95
N SER A 32 18.08 14.18 10.34
CA SER A 32 19.41 14.47 9.81
C SER A 32 20.46 14.27 10.90
N LEU A 33 21.72 14.04 10.50
CA LEU A 33 22.83 13.90 11.45
C LEU A 33 22.97 15.14 12.35
N ASN A 34 22.67 16.32 11.80
CA ASN A 34 22.71 17.59 12.52
C ASN A 34 21.62 17.68 13.60
N TRP A 35 20.40 17.20 13.30
CA TRP A 35 19.30 17.15 14.26
C TRP A 35 19.61 16.23 15.45
N LEU A 36 20.21 15.06 15.17
CA LEU A 36 20.66 14.12 16.20
C LEU A 36 21.74 14.69 17.13
N MET A 37 22.61 15.57 16.61
CA MET A 37 23.72 16.15 17.38
C MET A 37 23.34 17.43 18.14
N VAL A 38 22.39 18.23 17.63
CA VAL A 38 22.03 19.54 18.21
C VAL A 38 20.79 19.47 19.11
N GLU A 39 19.78 18.67 18.75
CA GLU A 39 18.48 18.60 19.44
C GLU A 39 18.15 17.19 19.95
N GLY A 40 19.14 16.31 20.04
CA GLY A 40 19.03 14.87 20.34
C GLY A 40 18.49 14.49 21.72
N ASN A 41 17.40 15.10 22.18
CA ASN A 41 16.59 14.61 23.27
C ASN A 41 15.51 13.66 22.72
N GLY A 42 15.88 12.39 22.55
CA GLY A 42 14.97 11.36 22.04
C GLY A 42 13.67 11.21 22.84
N ILE A 43 13.67 11.57 24.13
CA ILE A 43 12.47 11.49 24.98
C ILE A 43 11.49 12.62 24.64
N ALA A 44 11.98 13.86 24.47
CA ALA A 44 11.14 14.99 24.05
C ALA A 44 10.58 14.78 22.63
N PHE A 45 11.35 14.15 21.75
CA PHE A 45 10.89 13.75 20.42
C PHE A 45 9.74 12.73 20.47
N LEU A 46 9.90 11.66 21.28
CA LEU A 46 8.86 10.64 21.47
C LEU A 46 7.57 11.23 22.03
N GLN A 47 7.68 12.15 23.01
CA GLN A 47 6.51 12.80 23.61
C GLN A 47 5.78 13.70 22.60
N SER A 48 6.52 14.49 21.82
CA SER A 48 5.93 15.40 20.82
C SER A 48 5.33 14.68 19.62
N HIS A 49 5.83 13.49 19.27
CA HIS A 49 5.41 12.74 18.08
C HIS A 49 4.65 11.45 18.39
N LEU A 50 4.14 11.28 19.61
CA LEU A 50 3.46 10.06 20.04
C LEU A 50 2.26 9.72 19.14
N SER A 51 1.46 10.71 18.77
CA SER A 51 0.32 10.54 17.85
C SER A 51 0.77 10.03 16.48
N SER A 52 1.85 10.58 15.95
CA SER A 52 2.44 10.17 14.66
C SER A 52 2.95 8.72 14.73
N LEU A 53 3.61 8.35 15.82
CA LEU A 53 4.11 6.99 16.04
C LEU A 53 2.96 5.97 16.17
N ILE A 54 1.84 6.35 16.78
CA ILE A 54 0.65 5.50 16.86
C ILE A 54 0.10 5.21 15.46
N HIS A 55 -0.02 6.21 14.59
CA HIS A 55 -0.49 6.01 13.21
C HIS A 55 0.45 5.09 12.43
N VAL A 56 1.77 5.30 12.55
CA VAL A 56 2.77 4.42 11.91
C VAL A 56 2.67 2.98 12.46
N PHE A 57 2.50 2.82 13.78
CA PHE A 57 2.38 1.51 14.41
C PHE A 57 1.15 0.75 13.91
N PHE A 58 -0.03 1.38 13.88
CA PHE A 58 -1.23 0.77 13.33
C PHE A 58 -1.07 0.47 11.83
N GLY A 59 -0.45 1.36 11.07
CA GLY A 59 -0.08 1.11 9.69
C GLY A 59 0.79 -0.14 9.55
N LEU A 60 1.79 -0.31 10.40
CA LEU A 60 2.68 -1.48 10.41
C LEU A 60 1.95 -2.77 10.77
N MET A 61 1.02 -2.73 11.72
CA MET A 61 0.15 -3.86 12.05
C MET A 61 -0.73 -4.25 10.86
N CYS A 62 -1.37 -3.28 10.19
CA CYS A 62 -2.14 -3.52 8.97
C CYS A 62 -1.28 -4.11 7.85
N TYR A 63 -0.04 -3.63 7.69
CA TYR A 63 0.90 -4.16 6.71
C TYR A 63 1.30 -5.61 7.03
N GLY A 64 1.58 -5.92 8.28
CA GLY A 64 1.86 -7.29 8.73
C GLY A 64 0.69 -8.25 8.49
N LEU A 65 -0.54 -7.81 8.78
CA LEU A 65 -1.75 -8.59 8.46
C LEU A 65 -1.93 -8.76 6.95
N SER A 66 -1.67 -7.71 6.16
CA SER A 66 -1.70 -7.78 4.70
C SER A 66 -0.72 -8.84 4.18
N LEU A 67 0.51 -8.87 4.70
CA LEU A 67 1.50 -9.89 4.34
C LEU A 67 1.01 -11.30 4.68
N GLY A 68 0.36 -11.49 5.83
CA GLY A 68 -0.28 -12.75 6.18
C GLY A 68 -1.32 -13.20 5.14
N CYS A 69 -2.24 -12.30 4.76
CA CYS A 69 -3.24 -12.55 3.73
C CYS A 69 -2.59 -12.82 2.35
N TRP A 70 -1.54 -12.07 2.01
CA TRP A 70 -0.78 -12.23 0.78
C TRP A 70 -0.14 -13.61 0.67
N MET A 71 0.53 -14.07 1.73
CA MET A 71 1.14 -15.40 1.79
C MET A 71 0.11 -16.52 1.63
N LEU A 72 -1.10 -16.36 2.19
CA LEU A 72 -2.19 -17.32 2.01
C LEU A 72 -2.74 -17.33 0.58
N ALA A 73 -2.75 -16.19 -0.10
CA ALA A 73 -3.15 -16.08 -1.49
C ALA A 73 -2.12 -16.75 -2.43
N LEU A 74 -0.83 -16.49 -2.21
CA LEU A 74 0.26 -17.05 -3.03
C LEU A 74 0.31 -18.57 -3.00
N LYS A 75 -0.16 -19.22 -1.93
CA LYS A 75 -0.28 -20.69 -1.88
C LYS A 75 -1.24 -21.26 -2.92
N LYS A 76 -2.15 -20.45 -3.47
CA LYS A 76 -3.28 -20.92 -4.30
C LYS A 76 -3.41 -20.21 -5.64
N ILE A 77 -2.69 -19.11 -5.83
CA ILE A 77 -2.79 -18.27 -7.03
C ILE A 77 -1.38 -18.14 -7.63
N PRO A 78 -1.21 -18.42 -8.93
CA PRO A 78 0.09 -18.28 -9.57
C PRO A 78 0.56 -16.83 -9.52
N LEU A 79 1.87 -16.64 -9.36
CA LEU A 79 2.50 -15.33 -9.26
C LEU A 79 2.15 -14.42 -10.45
N SER A 80 2.06 -14.99 -11.66
CA SER A 80 1.70 -14.27 -12.88
C SER A 80 0.35 -13.55 -12.82
N VAL A 81 -0.57 -14.00 -11.97
CA VAL A 81 -1.88 -13.35 -11.74
C VAL A 81 -1.85 -12.47 -10.48
N ALA A 82 -1.14 -12.91 -9.43
CA ALA A 82 -1.08 -12.16 -8.17
C ALA A 82 -0.36 -10.81 -8.31
N TYR A 83 0.77 -10.75 -9.02
CA TYR A 83 1.54 -9.51 -9.21
C TYR A 83 0.75 -8.40 -9.93
N PRO A 84 0.02 -8.68 -11.02
CA PRO A 84 -0.92 -7.71 -11.59
C PRO A 84 -1.94 -7.19 -10.58
N CYS A 85 -2.50 -8.05 -9.73
CA CYS A 85 -3.46 -7.59 -8.70
C CYS A 85 -2.84 -6.63 -7.68
N LEU A 86 -1.53 -6.74 -7.38
CA LEU A 86 -0.84 -5.75 -6.52
C LEU A 86 -0.87 -4.35 -7.10
N SER A 87 -0.75 -4.22 -8.43
CA SER A 87 -0.77 -2.91 -9.10
C SER A 87 -2.06 -2.11 -8.83
N ILE A 88 -3.18 -2.81 -8.58
CA ILE A 88 -4.46 -2.20 -8.16
C ILE A 88 -4.29 -1.43 -6.85
N SER A 89 -3.52 -1.96 -5.89
CA SER A 89 -3.28 -1.25 -4.62
C SER A 89 -2.51 0.04 -4.83
N TYR A 90 -1.55 0.10 -5.76
CA TYR A 90 -0.84 1.36 -6.06
C TYR A 90 -1.81 2.44 -6.60
N VAL A 91 -2.72 2.05 -7.50
CA VAL A 91 -3.76 2.96 -8.00
C VAL A 91 -4.66 3.40 -6.86
N LEU A 92 -5.10 2.48 -6.00
CA LEU A 92 -5.97 2.76 -4.86
C LEU A 92 -5.32 3.73 -3.86
N VAL A 93 -4.06 3.47 -3.48
CA VAL A 93 -3.27 4.32 -2.59
C VAL A 93 -3.15 5.73 -3.16
N THR A 94 -2.82 5.83 -4.45
CA THR A 94 -2.61 7.13 -5.11
C THR A 94 -3.90 7.95 -5.17
N LEU A 95 -5.03 7.32 -5.52
CA LEU A 95 -6.33 7.98 -5.56
C LEU A 95 -6.79 8.40 -4.16
N LEU A 96 -6.65 7.53 -3.16
CA LEU A 96 -7.01 7.84 -1.78
C LEU A 96 -6.08 8.89 -1.17
N ALA A 97 -4.80 8.90 -1.52
CA ALA A 97 -3.86 9.92 -1.04
C ALA A 97 -4.26 11.32 -1.54
N HIS A 98 -4.74 11.45 -2.77
CA HIS A 98 -5.30 12.71 -3.27
C HIS A 98 -6.49 13.18 -2.42
N TRP A 99 -7.42 12.29 -2.06
CA TRP A 99 -8.60 12.66 -1.26
C TRP A 99 -8.31 12.89 0.22
N VAL A 100 -7.43 12.09 0.82
CA VAL A 100 -7.14 12.11 2.26
C VAL A 100 -6.09 13.17 2.61
N PHE A 101 -5.06 13.34 1.76
CA PHE A 101 -3.95 14.26 2.01
C PHE A 101 -3.95 15.49 1.12
N ALA A 102 -4.97 15.66 0.27
CA ALA A 102 -5.06 16.75 -0.70
C ALA A 102 -3.81 16.86 -1.62
N GLU A 103 -3.10 15.74 -1.85
CA GLU A 103 -1.92 15.73 -2.70
C GLU A 103 -2.31 15.98 -4.17
N PRO A 104 -1.55 16.79 -4.93
CA PRO A 104 -1.90 17.11 -6.31
C PRO A 104 -1.85 15.86 -7.19
N LEU A 105 -2.99 15.49 -7.76
CA LEU A 105 -3.10 14.38 -8.69
C LEU A 105 -2.87 14.87 -10.12
N SER A 106 -1.70 14.55 -10.68
CA SER A 106 -1.38 14.90 -12.07
C SER A 106 -2.17 14.05 -13.07
N TRP A 107 -2.55 14.67 -14.20
CA TRP A 107 -3.15 13.98 -15.34
C TRP A 107 -2.28 12.80 -15.85
N VAL A 108 -0.96 12.93 -15.76
CA VAL A 108 -0.03 11.85 -16.14
C VAL A 108 -0.21 10.62 -15.25
N VAL A 109 -0.39 10.82 -13.94
CA VAL A 109 -0.59 9.74 -12.96
C VAL A 109 -1.94 9.04 -13.18
N LEU A 110 -2.99 9.80 -13.51
CA LEU A 110 -4.30 9.26 -13.85
C LEU A 110 -4.24 8.40 -15.11
N VAL A 111 -3.65 8.92 -16.21
CA VAL A 111 -3.50 8.16 -17.46
C VAL A 111 -2.64 6.91 -17.25
N GLY A 112 -1.51 7.04 -16.54
CA GLY A 112 -0.66 5.90 -16.20
C GLY A 112 -1.40 4.83 -15.40
N SER A 113 -2.23 5.24 -14.44
CA SER A 113 -3.06 4.35 -13.63
C SER A 113 -4.08 3.60 -14.49
N VAL A 114 -4.75 4.26 -15.44
CA VAL A 114 -5.66 3.61 -16.39
C VAL A 114 -4.91 2.58 -17.25
N LEU A 115 -3.72 2.91 -17.75
CA LEU A 115 -2.90 1.97 -18.53
C LEU A 115 -2.46 0.75 -17.71
N ILE A 116 -2.08 0.93 -16.45
CA ILE A 116 -1.79 -0.17 -15.52
C ILE A 116 -3.01 -1.07 -15.37
N MET A 117 -4.18 -0.49 -15.10
CA MET A 117 -5.42 -1.26 -14.93
C MET A 117 -5.78 -2.05 -16.20
N LEU A 118 -5.61 -1.46 -17.39
CA LEU A 118 -5.79 -2.17 -18.66
C LEU A 118 -4.81 -3.34 -18.80
N GLY A 119 -3.54 -3.15 -18.45
CA GLY A 119 -2.54 -4.22 -18.43
C GLY A 119 -2.90 -5.37 -17.50
N VAL A 120 -3.41 -5.06 -16.29
CA VAL A 120 -3.91 -6.06 -15.34
C VAL A 120 -5.08 -6.82 -15.90
N SER A 121 -6.06 -6.11 -16.49
CA SER A 121 -7.22 -6.74 -17.11
C SER A 121 -6.80 -7.70 -18.21
N LEU A 122 -5.84 -7.31 -19.06
CA LEU A 122 -5.34 -8.16 -20.14
C LEU A 122 -4.64 -9.43 -19.62
N ILE A 123 -3.80 -9.33 -18.60
CA ILE A 123 -3.10 -10.48 -18.01
C ILE A 123 -4.07 -11.42 -17.29
N THR A 124 -5.09 -10.86 -16.64
CA THR A 124 -6.09 -11.63 -15.89
C THR A 124 -7.16 -12.24 -16.83
N TYR A 125 -7.32 -11.69 -18.03
CA TYR A 125 -8.25 -12.19 -19.03
C TYR A 125 -7.79 -13.55 -19.55
N LYS A 126 -8.38 -14.63 -19.02
CA LYS A 126 -8.31 -15.95 -19.64
C LYS A 126 -9.19 -15.96 -20.89
N PRO A 127 -8.66 -16.24 -22.10
CA PRO A 127 -9.51 -16.55 -23.24
C PRO A 127 -10.36 -17.77 -22.89
N ALA A 128 -11.65 -17.74 -23.19
CA ALA A 128 -12.63 -18.77 -22.85
C ALA A 128 -12.43 -20.13 -23.58
N GLY A 129 -11.23 -20.42 -24.08
CA GLY A 129 -10.93 -21.63 -24.84
C GLY A 129 -9.49 -22.07 -24.67
N HIS A 130 -9.23 -22.83 -23.60
CA HIS A 130 -8.34 -23.99 -23.60
C HIS A 130 -8.66 -24.82 -22.35
N ARG A 131 -9.79 -25.56 -22.42
CA ARG A 131 -9.80 -26.91 -21.85
C ARG A 131 -8.97 -27.74 -22.83
N ALA A 132 -7.71 -27.97 -22.52
CA ALA A 132 -6.93 -29.00 -23.19
C ALA A 132 -6.23 -29.80 -22.08
N HIS A 133 -6.79 -30.99 -21.87
CA HIS A 133 -6.22 -32.22 -21.31
C HIS A 133 -5.29 -32.11 -20.10
#